data_AF-A0A6J7F2B1-F1
#
_entry.id   AF-A0A6J7F2B1-F1
#
_cell.length_a   1.000
_cell.length_b   1.000
_cell.length_c   1.000
_cell.angle_alpha   90.00
_cell.angle_beta   90.00
_cell.angle_gamma   90.00
#
_symmetry.space_group_name_H-M   'P 1'
#
loop_
_entity.id
_entity.type
_entity.pdbx_description
1 polymer ?
#
loop_
_entity_poly.entity_id
_entity_poly.type
_entity_poly.pdbx_seq_one_letter_code
_entity_poly.pdbx_strand_id
1 'polypeptide(L)' 'MDTLSIPPGHWARIRIRFADYVGRTVFHCHVLGHEDLGMMGVVDIVDAQGNGVGVGQLLPTQTEHNH' A
#
# COMPACT_ATOMS: atom_id res chain seq x y z
N MET A 1 11.75 1.14 10.55
CA MET A 1 11.53 -0.32 10.38
C MET A 1 10.34 -0.48 9.47
N ASP A 2 10.37 -1.45 8.55
CA ASP A 2 9.30 -1.68 7.57
C ASP A 2 8.48 -2.95 7.90
N THR A 3 9.15 -3.98 8.42
CA THR A 3 8.53 -5.26 8.81
C THR A 3 8.49 -5.44 10.33
N LEU A 4 7.41 -6.06 10.85
CA LEU A 4 7.26 -6.46 12.25
C LEU A 4 6.81 -7.93 12.32
N SER A 5 7.47 -8.73 13.17
CA SER A 5 7.04 -10.11 13.45
C SER A 5 5.89 -10.13 14.45
N ILE A 6 4.81 -10.82 14.12
CA ILE A 6 3.62 -10.97 14.97
C ILE A 6 3.42 -12.46 15.26
N PRO A 7 3.62 -12.92 16.51
CA PRO A 7 3.38 -14.32 16.87
C PRO A 7 1.89 -14.70 16.78
N PRO A 8 1.55 -15.99 16.70
CA PRO A 8 0.16 -16.46 16.72
C PRO A 8 -0.61 -15.93 17.93
N GLY A 9 -1.85 -15.48 17.72
CA GLY A 9 -2.72 -14.93 18.77
C GLY A 9 -2.35 -13.53 19.27
N HIS A 10 -1.34 -12.88 18.69
CA HIS A 10 -0.92 -11.53 19.05
C HIS A 10 -1.40 -10.51 18.01
N TRP A 11 -1.36 -9.23 18.40
CA TRP A 11 -1.70 -8.11 17.53
C TRP A 11 -0.67 -6.99 17.68
N ALA A 12 -0.53 -6.19 16.62
CA ALA A 12 0.28 -4.98 16.63
C ALA A 12 -0.57 -3.81 16.12
N ARG A 13 -0.32 -2.61 16.66
CA ARG A 13 -0.92 -1.38 16.15
C ARG A 13 0.15 -0.51 15.52
N ILE A 14 0.03 -0.30 14.21
CA ILE A 14 0.96 0.49 13.41
C ILE A 14 0.29 1.83 13.08
N ARG A 15 1.05 2.93 13.18
CA ARG A 15 0.60 4.28 12.80
C ARG A 15 1.58 4.84 11.79
N ILE A 16 1.08 5.16 10.61
CA ILE A 16 1.85 5.72 9.50
C ILE A 16 1.25 7.07 9.14
N ARG A 17 2.11 8.08 8.93
CA ARG A 17 1.71 9.37 8.39
C ARG A 17 2.02 9.36 6.90
N PHE A 18 0.99 9.37 6.06
CA PHE A 18 1.12 9.58 4.63
C PHE A 18 1.09 11.09 4.35
N ALA A 19 2.25 11.73 4.24
CA ALA A 19 2.36 13.19 4.12
C ALA A 19 2.77 13.67 2.72
N ASP A 20 3.58 12.87 2.02
CA ASP A 20 4.39 13.40 0.92
C ASP A 20 3.89 12.96 -0.47
N TYR A 21 3.12 11.87 -0.56
CA TYR A 21 2.74 11.26 -1.83
C TYR A 21 1.35 10.65 -1.80
N VAL A 22 0.58 10.85 -2.88
CA VAL A 22 -0.57 10.03 -3.25
C VAL A 22 -0.08 8.84 -4.09
N GLY A 23 -0.71 7.69 -3.96
CA GLY A 23 -0.12 6.47 -4.50
C GLY A 23 -0.86 5.20 -4.13
N ARG A 24 -0.54 4.13 -4.83
CA ARG A 24 -0.90 2.78 -4.43
C ARG A 24 0.30 2.10 -3.82
N THR A 25 0.10 1.49 -2.66
CA THR A 25 1.10 0.66 -2.01
C THR A 25 0.48 -0.64 -1.52
N VAL A 26 1.30 -1.59 -1.10
CA VAL A 26 0.88 -2.88 -0.56
C VAL A 26 1.31 -3.01 0.89
N PHE A 27 0.53 -3.78 1.65
CA PHE A 27 0.97 -4.35 2.90
C PHE A 27 0.80 -5.86 2.80
N HIS A 28 1.81 -6.63 3.14
CA HIS A 28 1.75 -8.08 3.03
C HIS A 28 2.59 -8.76 4.11
N CYS A 29 2.36 -10.05 4.29
CA CYS A 29 3.31 -10.86 5.03
C CYS A 29 4.59 -11.02 4.22
N HIS A 30 5.73 -10.66 4.80
CA HIS A 30 7.06 -10.88 4.22
C HIS A 30 7.48 -12.36 4.11
N VAL A 31 6.59 -13.30 4.44
CA VAL A 31 6.76 -14.73 4.18
C VAL A 31 6.18 -14.99 2.80
N LEU A 32 7.04 -15.18 1.80
CA LEU A 32 6.64 -15.26 0.38
C LEU A 32 5.49 -16.25 0.13
N GLY A 33 5.55 -17.45 0.72
CA GLY A 33 4.48 -18.43 0.56
C GLY A 33 3.14 -18.00 1.14
N HIS A 34 3.12 -17.09 2.12
CA HIS A 34 1.88 -16.52 2.66
C HIS A 34 1.36 -15.36 1.81
N GLU A 35 2.26 -14.53 1.28
CA GLU A 35 1.94 -13.46 0.33
C GLU A 35 1.23 -14.02 -0.91
N ASP A 36 1.81 -15.05 -1.54
CA ASP A 36 1.25 -15.70 -2.73
C ASP A 36 -0.12 -16.36 -2.46
N LEU A 37 -0.37 -16.78 -1.22
CA LEU A 37 -1.64 -17.34 -0.78
C LEU A 37 -2.67 -16.26 -0.39
N GLY A 38 -2.36 -14.98 -0.63
CA GLY A 38 -3.30 -13.87 -0.47
C GLY A 38 -3.14 -13.06 0.82
N MET A 39 -2.05 -13.23 1.58
CA MET A 39 -1.71 -12.33 2.70
C MET A 39 -1.08 -11.01 2.21
N MET A 40 -1.64 -10.45 1.14
CA MET A 40 -1.32 -9.14 0.57
C MET A 40 -2.60 -8.31 0.48
N GLY A 41 -2.55 -7.09 0.98
CA GLY A 41 -3.59 -6.08 0.81
C GLY A 41 -3.05 -4.82 0.15
N VAL A 42 -3.94 -4.13 -0.56
CA VAL A 42 -3.64 -2.86 -1.24
C VAL A 42 -4.08 -1.69 -0.36
N VAL A 43 -3.24 -0.66 -0.28
CA VAL A 43 -3.57 0.62 0.34
C VAL A 43 -3.51 1.70 -0.72
N ASP A 44 -4.63 2.36 -0.96
CA ASP A 44 -4.70 3.56 -1.79
C ASP A 44 -4.55 4.79 -0.89
N ILE A 45 -3.49 5.57 -1.13
CA ILE A 45 -3.21 6.83 -0.46
C ILE A 45 -3.77 7.95 -1.34
N VAL A 46 -4.71 8.71 -0.78
CA VAL A 46 -5.43 9.79 -1.45
C VAL A 46 -5.14 11.13 -0.79
N ASP A 47 -5.32 12.22 -1.55
CA ASP A 47 -5.30 13.59 -1.03
C ASP A 47 -6.55 13.91 -0.18
N ALA A 48 -6.61 15.13 0.35
CA ALA A 48 -7.74 15.59 1.16
C ALA A 48 -9.07 15.64 0.40
N GLN A 49 -9.03 15.66 -0.93
CA GLN A 49 -10.15 15.69 -1.85
C GLN A 49 -10.54 14.27 -2.32
N GLY A 50 -9.80 13.24 -1.91
CA GLY A 50 -10.02 11.84 -2.27
C GLY A 50 -9.37 11.41 -3.58
N ASN A 51 -8.49 12.22 -4.18
CA ASN A 51 -7.78 11.85 -5.40
C ASN A 51 -6.52 11.04 -5.10
N GLY A 52 -6.33 9.91 -5.79
CA GLY A 52 -5.13 9.08 -5.70
C GLY A 52 -5.03 8.08 -6.84
N VAL A 53 -4.07 7.14 -6.78
CA VAL A 53 -3.80 6.15 -7.86
C VAL A 53 -4.64 4.88 -7.67
N GLY A 54 -5.89 5.06 -7.24
CA GLY A 54 -6.85 3.99 -7.01
C GLY A 54 -7.28 3.32 -8.31
N VAL A 55 -7.99 2.19 -8.24
CA VAL A 55 -8.44 1.46 -9.44
C VAL A 55 -9.39 2.40 -10.20
N GLY A 56 -8.95 2.92 -11.35
CA GLY A 56 -9.71 3.87 -12.17
C GLY A 56 -9.29 5.33 -12.08
N GLN A 57 -8.24 5.70 -11.33
CA GLN A 57 -7.79 7.09 -11.23
C GLN A 57 -6.33 7.21 -11.67
N LEU A 58 -6.15 7.55 -12.94
CA LEU A 58 -4.86 7.88 -13.53
C LEU A 58 -4.38 9.21 -12.95
N LEU A 59 -3.14 9.27 -12.48
CA LEU A 59 -2.48 10.55 -12.21
C LEU A 59 -2.41 11.35 -13.52
N PRO A 60 -2.63 12.67 -13.50
CA PRO A 60 -2.44 13.52 -14.68
C PRO A 60 -0.99 13.51 -15.23
N THR A 61 -0.06 12.83 -14.58
CA THR A 61 1.35 12.70 -14.99
C THR A 61 1.66 11.42 -15.78
N GLN A 62 0.69 10.54 -16.05
CA GLN A 62 0.94 9.28 -16.77
C GLN A 62 0.73 9.35 -18.30
N THR A 63 0.57 10.54 -18.88
CA THR A 63 0.46 10.69 -20.36
C THR A 63 1.82 10.71 -21.08
N GLU A 64 2.93 10.81 -20.38
CA GLU A 64 4.26 10.86 -21.01
C GLU A 64 5.15 9.80 -20.35
N HIS A 65 5.25 8.61 -20.94
CA HIS A 65 6.43 7.71 -21.00
C HIS A 65 5.95 6.32 -21.44
N ASN A 66 5.58 6.24 -22.72
CA ASN A 66 5.56 5.00 -23.48
C ASN A 66 7.00 4.72 -23.95
N HIS A 67 7.55 3.58 -23.56
CA HIS A 67 8.61 2.89 -24.32
C HIS A 67 8.42 1.38 -24.18
#